data_AF-H0JV28-F1
#
_entry.id   AF-H0JV28-F1
#
_cell.length_a   1.000
_cell.length_b   1.000
_cell.length_c   1.000
_cell.angle_alpha   90.00
_cell.angle_beta   90.00
_cell.angle_gamma   90.00
#
_symmetry.space_group_name_H-M   'P 1'
#
loop_
_entity.id
_entity.type
_entity.pdbx_description
1 polymer ?
#
loop_
_entity_poly.entity_id
_entity_poly.type
_entity_poly.pdbx_seq_one_letter_code
_entity_poly.pdbx_strand_id
1 'polypeptide(L)'
;MGRRLWNAVLDEYELDTHEVAVLREAVRTVDQIEQLQAVVKDDGPMQNSPQGRRVHPAVSELRQQRIVLARLLAALNIPVEDASRPVRAPRGVYGIRGTA
;
A
#
# COMPACT_ATOMS: atom_id res chain seq x y z
N MET A 1 -8.02 -7.60 0.38
CA MET A 1 -8.65 -6.59 -0.48
C MET A 1 -8.45 -5.21 0.10
N GLY A 2 -8.10 -4.26 -0.77
CA GLY A 2 -7.88 -2.86 -0.45
C GLY A 2 -9.08 -2.19 0.21
N ARG A 3 -10.31 -2.70 0.02
CA ARG A 3 -11.50 -2.22 0.74
C ARG A 3 -11.33 -2.25 2.27
N ARG A 4 -10.57 -3.20 2.82
CA ARG A 4 -10.28 -3.24 4.26
C ARG A 4 -9.42 -2.06 4.70
N LEU A 5 -8.41 -1.71 3.92
CA LEU A 5 -7.57 -0.53 4.15
C LEU A 5 -8.39 0.76 4.04
N TRP A 6 -9.25 0.86 3.02
CA TRP A 6 -10.14 2.01 2.84
C TRP A 6 -11.02 2.26 4.07
N ASN A 7 -11.71 1.22 4.55
CA ASN A 7 -12.58 1.33 5.72
C ASN A 7 -11.77 1.69 6.97
N ALA A 8 -10.67 0.98 7.25
CA ALA A 8 -9.85 1.23 8.43
C ALA A 8 -9.36 2.68 8.51
N VAL A 9 -8.94 3.27 7.40
CA VAL A 9 -8.48 4.67 7.38
C VAL A 9 -9.63 5.65 7.55
N LEU A 10 -10.77 5.46 6.87
CA LEU A 10 -11.91 6.38 6.99
C LEU A 10 -12.66 6.28 8.33
N ASP A 11 -12.54 5.16 9.02
CA ASP A 11 -13.11 4.98 10.35
C ASP A 11 -12.32 5.77 11.41
N GLU A 12 -11.00 5.90 11.23
CA GLU A 12 -10.08 6.51 12.20
C GLU A 12 -9.71 7.98 11.88
N TYR A 13 -9.65 8.35 10.59
CA TYR A 13 -9.15 9.63 10.12
C TYR A 13 -10.16 10.39 9.25
N GLU A 14 -10.25 11.71 9.44
CA GLU A 14 -10.92 12.61 8.49
C GLU A 14 -9.91 13.13 7.48
N LEU A 15 -10.04 12.70 6.22
CA LEU A 15 -9.10 13.00 5.14
C LEU A 15 -9.55 14.18 4.28
N ASP A 16 -8.61 15.03 3.86
CA ASP A 16 -8.84 16.02 2.81
C ASP A 16 -8.99 15.34 1.44
N THR A 17 -9.57 16.07 0.49
CA THR A 17 -9.79 15.60 -0.90
C THR A 17 -8.53 15.01 -1.55
N HIS A 18 -7.37 15.61 -1.31
CA HIS A 18 -6.10 15.14 -1.88
C HIS A 18 -5.63 13.83 -1.24
N GLU A 19 -5.85 13.64 0.05
CA GLU A 19 -5.50 12.42 0.78
C GLU A 19 -6.47 11.28 0.43
N VAL A 20 -7.75 11.57 0.24
CA VAL A 20 -8.72 10.61 -0.29
C VAL A 20 -8.28 10.08 -1.67
N ALA A 21 -7.72 10.95 -2.52
CA ALA A 21 -7.18 10.53 -3.81
C ALA A 21 -5.97 9.60 -3.66
N VAL A 22 -5.05 9.89 -2.74
CA VAL A 22 -3.89 9.02 -2.45
C VAL A 22 -4.32 7.68 -1.86
N LEU A 23 -5.26 7.68 -0.91
CA LEU A 23 -5.81 6.46 -0.30
C LEU A 23 -6.49 5.58 -1.36
N ARG A 24 -7.21 6.17 -2.31
CA ARG A 24 -7.83 5.43 -3.41
C ARG A 24 -6.79 4.69 -4.25
N GLU A 25 -5.68 5.34 -4.59
CA GLU A 25 -4.60 4.68 -5.32
C GLU A 25 -3.94 3.59 -4.47
N ALA A 26 -3.71 3.83 -3.16
CA ALA A 26 -3.15 2.80 -2.27
C ALA A 26 -4.03 1.55 -2.21
N VAL A 27 -5.35 1.72 -2.13
CA VAL A 27 -6.34 0.63 -2.13
C VAL A 27 -6.28 -0.19 -3.42
N ARG A 28 -6.18 0.48 -4.58
CA ARG A 28 -6.00 -0.19 -5.88
C ARG A 28 -4.69 -0.96 -5.95
N THR A 29 -3.59 -0.37 -5.44
CA THR A 29 -2.29 -1.05 -5.38
C THR A 29 -2.33 -2.28 -4.49
N VAL A 30 -3.05 -2.25 -3.36
CA VAL A 30 -3.26 -3.45 -2.51
C VAL A 30 -3.96 -4.56 -3.29
N ASP A 31 -5.03 -4.24 -4.03
CA ASP A 31 -5.74 -5.23 -4.83
C ASP A 31 -4.86 -5.82 -5.95
N GLN A 32 -4.05 -4.99 -6.61
CA GLN A 32 -3.07 -5.44 -7.61
C GLN A 32 -2.01 -6.37 -7.01
N ILE A 33 -1.50 -6.03 -5.82
CA ILE A 33 -0.56 -6.87 -5.07
C ILE A 33 -1.17 -8.24 -4.77
N GLU A 34 -2.44 -8.30 -4.35
CA GLU A 34 -3.12 -9.58 -4.07
C GLU A 34 -3.25 -10.43 -5.33
N GLN A 35 -3.60 -9.83 -6.47
CA GLN A 35 -3.67 -10.54 -7.76
C GLN A 35 -2.29 -11.09 -8.19
N LEU A 36 -1.24 -10.28 -8.11
CA LEU A 36 0.13 -10.71 -8.45
C LEU A 36 0.63 -11.79 -7.49
N GLN A 37 0.29 -11.72 -6.21
CA GLN A 37 0.62 -12.75 -5.24
C GLN A 37 -0.08 -14.07 -5.55
N ALA A 38 -1.35 -14.04 -5.97
CA ALA A 38 -2.06 -15.24 -6.41
C ALA A 38 -1.37 -15.88 -7.62
N VAL A 39 -1.00 -15.09 -8.64
CA VAL A 39 -0.25 -15.58 -9.80
C VAL A 39 1.07 -16.24 -9.38
N VAL A 40 1.87 -15.57 -8.56
CA VAL A 40 3.16 -16.13 -8.09
C VAL A 40 2.97 -17.37 -7.22
N LYS A 41 1.87 -17.45 -6.47
CA LYS A 41 1.54 -18.62 -5.65
C LYS A 41 1.19 -19.83 -6.53
N ASP A 42 0.44 -19.60 -7.60
CA ASP A 42 -0.04 -20.67 -8.49
C ASP A 42 1.06 -21.14 -9.46
N ASP A 43 1.80 -20.22 -10.07
CA ASP A 43 2.83 -20.51 -11.08
C ASP A 43 4.22 -20.77 -10.46
N GLY A 44 4.42 -20.34 -9.22
CA GLY A 44 5.70 -20.35 -8.54
C GLY A 44 6.60 -19.15 -8.88
N PRO A 45 7.63 -18.89 -8.06
CA PRO A 45 8.49 -17.70 -8.21
C PRO A 45 9.50 -17.81 -9.37
N MET A 46 9.69 -19.01 -9.92
CA MET A 46 10.63 -19.31 -11.00
C MET A 46 9.89 -19.95 -12.15
N GLN A 47 10.01 -19.38 -13.35
CA GLN A 47 9.45 -19.93 -14.57
C GLN A 47 10.53 -20.52 -15.47
N ASN A 48 10.15 -21.52 -16.27
CA ASN A 48 10.98 -21.98 -17.37
C ASN A 48 10.94 -20.98 -18.52
N SER A 49 12.09 -20.73 -19.12
CA SER A 49 12.29 -19.93 -20.32
C SER A 49 13.14 -20.75 -21.29
N PRO A 50 13.09 -20.49 -22.61
CA PRO A 50 14.03 -21.10 -23.57
C PRO A 50 15.52 -20.95 -23.19
N GLN A 51 15.87 -19.96 -22.36
CA GLN A 51 17.22 -19.67 -21.87
C GLN A 51 17.52 -20.26 -20.47
N GLY A 52 16.63 -21.10 -19.92
CA GLY A 52 16.76 -21.69 -18.59
C GLY A 52 15.71 -21.16 -17.57
N ARG A 53 15.92 -21.45 -16.28
CA ARG A 53 15.03 -20.97 -15.22
C ARG A 53 15.29 -19.49 -14.93
N ARG A 54 14.23 -18.68 -14.95
CA ARG A 54 14.27 -17.26 -14.58
C ARG A 54 13.19 -16.92 -13.57
N VAL A 55 13.35 -15.80 -12.89
CA VAL A 55 12.32 -15.26 -11.99
C VAL A 55 11.05 -14.95 -12.78
N HIS A 56 9.89 -15.30 -12.23
CA HIS A 56 8.60 -15.01 -12.84
C HIS A 56 8.37 -13.48 -12.90
N PRO A 57 7.94 -12.89 -14.03
CA PRO A 57 7.73 -11.44 -14.17
C PRO A 57 6.81 -10.84 -13.11
N ALA A 58 5.80 -11.58 -12.66
CA ALA A 58 4.92 -11.15 -11.57
C ALA A 58 5.68 -10.92 -10.24
N VAL A 59 6.83 -11.57 -10.01
CA VAL A 59 7.66 -11.32 -8.81
C VAL A 59 8.32 -9.94 -8.89
N SER A 60 8.86 -9.57 -10.05
CA SER A 60 9.43 -8.23 -10.25
C SER A 60 8.36 -7.14 -10.15
N GLU A 61 7.20 -7.36 -10.76
CA GLU A 61 6.07 -6.43 -10.69
C GLU A 61 5.56 -6.29 -9.25
N LEU A 62 5.39 -7.41 -8.53
CA LEU A 62 5.00 -7.42 -7.12
C LEU A 62 5.96 -6.62 -6.25
N ARG A 63 7.28 -6.69 -6.52
CA ARG A 63 8.27 -5.87 -5.82
C ARG A 63 8.07 -4.38 -6.10
N GLN A 64 7.80 -4.00 -7.35
CA GLN A 64 7.55 -2.60 -7.72
C GLN A 64 6.26 -2.08 -7.09
N GLN A 65 5.18 -2.84 -7.13
CA GLN A 65 3.90 -2.46 -6.51
C GLN A 65 4.02 -2.27 -5.00
N ARG A 66 4.81 -3.11 -4.31
CA ARG A 66 5.09 -2.93 -2.87
C ARG A 66 5.83 -1.62 -2.57
N ILE A 67 6.74 -1.20 -3.45
CA ILE A 67 7.44 0.09 -3.32
C ILE A 67 6.47 1.25 -3.56
N VAL A 68 5.61 1.15 -4.56
CA VAL A 68 4.56 2.15 -4.83
C VAL A 68 3.63 2.28 -3.64
N LEU A 69 3.15 1.16 -3.08
CA LEU A 69 2.30 1.16 -1.89
C LEU A 69 2.99 1.86 -0.72
N ALA A 70 4.24 1.52 -0.42
CA ALA A 70 4.99 2.16 0.66
C ALA A 70 5.10 3.68 0.48
N ARG A 71 5.28 4.16 -0.76
CA ARG A 71 5.32 5.60 -1.08
C ARG A 71 3.96 6.28 -0.92
N LEU A 72 2.88 5.64 -1.37
CA LEU A 72 1.51 6.16 -1.20
C LEU A 72 1.12 6.24 0.27
N LEU A 73 1.44 5.21 1.06
CA LEU A 73 1.20 5.21 2.51
C LEU A 73 2.03 6.26 3.24
N ALA A 74 3.30 6.44 2.86
CA ALA A 74 4.13 7.52 3.41
C ALA A 74 3.58 8.91 3.04
N ALA A 75 3.00 9.06 1.85
CA ALA A 75 2.38 10.31 1.41
C ALA A 75 1.07 10.63 2.18
N LEU A 76 0.36 9.61 2.68
CA LEU A 76 -0.78 9.79 3.59
C LEU A 76 -0.37 10.19 5.01
N ASN A 77 0.92 10.18 5.32
CA ASN A 77 1.48 10.63 6.60
C ASN A 77 0.80 10.01 7.84
N ILE A 78 0.31 8.77 7.73
CA ILE A 78 -0.21 8.03 8.89
C ILE A 78 0.98 7.77 9.83
N PRO A 79 0.98 8.28 11.06
CA PRO A 79 2.07 8.04 12.00
C PRO A 79 2.18 6.54 12.25
N VAL A 80 3.21 5.90 11.72
CA VAL A 80 3.56 4.54 12.12
C VAL A 80 4.11 4.67 13.53
N GLU A 81 3.44 4.06 14.51
CA GLU A 81 3.69 4.26 15.96
C GLU A 81 5.10 3.84 16.44
N ASP A 82 6.01 3.46 15.53
CA ASP A 82 7.37 3.07 15.90
C ASP A 82 8.41 3.50 14.86
N ALA A 83 8.87 4.75 14.94
CA ALA A 83 10.22 5.15 14.56
C ALA A 83 10.53 6.54 15.13
N SER A 84 11.55 6.60 15.98
CA SER A 84 12.16 7.76 16.63
C SER A 84 12.74 8.85 15.70
N ARG A 85 11.97 9.32 14.71
CA ARG A 85 12.32 10.50 13.89
C ARG A 85 11.25 11.57 14.03
N PRO A 86 11.61 12.84 14.29
CA PRO A 86 10.64 13.92 14.28
C PRO A 86 10.24 14.18 12.82
N VAL A 87 9.19 13.50 12.37
CA VAL A 87 8.52 13.87 11.12
C VAL A 87 7.82 15.20 11.43
N ARG A 88 8.38 16.30 10.92
CA ARG A 88 7.72 17.60 10.96
C ARG A 88 6.42 17.48 10.17
N ALA A 89 5.30 17.39 10.88
CA ALA A 89 3.99 17.51 10.29
C ALA A 89 3.87 18.86 9.56
N PRO A 90 3.60 18.89 8.25
CA PRO A 90 3.01 20.09 7.66
C PRO A 90 1.63 20.27 8.32
N ARG A 91 1.38 21.49 8.79
CA ARG A 91 0.21 21.87 9.58
C ARG A 91 -1.10 21.53 8.85
N GLY A 92 -1.81 20.54 9.36
CA GLY A 92 -3.22 20.26 9.11
C GLY A 92 -3.72 19.45 10.31
N VAL A 93 -4.62 20.03 11.10
CA VAL A 93 -5.05 19.49 12.38
C VAL A 93 -5.90 18.24 12.13
N TYR A 94 -5.38 17.06 12.43
CA TYR A 94 -6.16 15.82 12.42
C TYR A 94 -6.91 15.66 13.75
N GLY A 95 -8.22 15.83 13.72
CA GLY A 95 -9.10 15.39 14.79
C GLY A 95 -9.27 13.89 14.70
N ILE A 96 -8.66 13.13 15.63
CA ILE A 96 -9.00 11.72 15.84
C ILE A 96 -10.49 11.70 16.21
N ARG A 97 -11.31 10.92 15.52
CA ARG A 97 -12.71 10.72 15.93
C ARG A 97 -12.70 10.03 17.30
N GLY A 98 -12.88 10.84 18.34
CA GLY A 98 -12.97 10.37 19.72
C GLY A 98 -14.11 9.36 19.84
N THR A 99 -13.76 8.15 20.28
CA THR A 99 -14.71 7.19 20.80
C THR A 99 -15.34 7.77 22.07
N ALA A 100 -16.62 8.12 21.97
CA ALA A 100 -17.48 8.40 23.13
C ALA A 100 -18.30 7.15 23.48
#